data_AF-A0A7G2SCF6-F1
#
_entry.id   AF-A0A7G2SCF6-F1
#
_cell.length_a   1.000
_cell.length_b   1.000
_cell.length_c   1.000
_cell.angle_alpha   90.00
_cell.angle_beta   90.00
_cell.angle_gamma   90.00
#
_symmetry.space_group_name_H-M   'P 1'
#
loop_
_entity.id
_entity.type
_entity.pdbx_description
1 polymer ?
#
loop_
_entity_poly.entity_id
_entity_poly.type
_entity_poly.pdbx_seq_one_letter_code
_entity_poly.pdbx_strand_id
1 'polypeptide(L)'
;MGFDQQHLNWLITFLFNTEPDSIEQQDYHLAHYYLDKLDIAEHYQLFSMILARLPYRAKLFFIGESFRGKQQMIREVIDVRCPY
;
A
#
# COMPACT_ATOMS: atom_id res chain seq x y z
N MET A 1 -1.67 17.08 -12.64
CA MET A 1 -0.53 17.08 -11.70
C MET A 1 -0.46 15.66 -11.19
N GLY A 2 0.57 14.92 -11.59
CA GLY A 2 0.69 13.50 -11.25
C GLY A 2 0.85 13.32 -9.75
N PHE A 3 0.50 12.15 -9.25
CA PHE A 3 0.70 11.82 -7.85
C PHE A 3 2.21 11.84 -7.56
N ASP A 4 2.66 12.80 -6.75
CA ASP A 4 4.08 12.98 -6.51
C ASP A 4 4.68 11.75 -5.82
N GLN A 5 5.93 11.40 -6.18
CA GLN A 5 6.69 10.26 -5.64
C GLN A 5 6.75 10.26 -4.09
N GLN A 6 6.56 11.41 -3.46
CA GLN A 6 6.41 11.57 -2.02
C GLN A 6 5.20 10.80 -1.45
N HIS A 7 4.05 10.79 -2.13
CA HIS A 7 2.87 10.07 -1.68
C HIS A 7 3.05 8.55 -1.79
N LEU A 8 3.69 8.06 -2.86
CA LEU A 8 4.06 6.65 -3.00
C LEU A 8 5.04 6.21 -1.91
N ASN A 9 6.05 7.04 -1.62
CA ASN A 9 7.00 6.79 -0.53
C ASN A 9 6.32 6.80 0.84
N TRP A 10 5.35 7.69 1.05
CA TRP A 10 4.55 7.73 2.27
C TRP A 10 3.70 6.46 2.42
N LEU A 11 2.96 6.05 1.38
CA LEU A 11 2.12 4.85 1.41
C LEU A 11 2.95 3.59 1.69
N ILE A 12 4.13 3.50 1.09
CA ILE A 12 5.07 2.41 1.34
C ILE A 12 5.58 2.42 2.77
N THR A 13 5.93 3.58 3.31
CA THR A 13 6.33 3.71 4.71
C THR A 13 5.19 3.26 5.62
N PHE A 14 3.97 3.73 5.37
CA PHE A 14 2.76 3.34 6.08
C PHE A 14 2.54 1.81 6.06
N LEU A 15 2.66 1.18 4.90
CA LEU A 15 2.41 -0.26 4.72
C LEU A 15 3.46 -1.16 5.41
N PHE A 16 4.69 -0.67 5.60
CA PHE A 16 5.80 -1.46 6.14
C PHE A 16 6.29 -0.99 7.51
N ASN A 17 5.80 0.13 8.04
CA ASN A 17 6.16 0.58 9.38
C ASN A 17 5.72 -0.47 10.42
N THR A 18 6.58 -0.79 11.38
CA THR A 18 6.37 -1.89 12.33
C THR A 18 5.74 -1.46 13.65
N GLU A 19 5.46 -0.17 13.82
CA GLU A 19 4.85 0.39 15.02
C GLU A 19 3.34 0.66 14.78
N PRO A 20 2.45 -0.27 15.19
CA PRO A 20 1.00 -0.12 15.00
C PRO A 20 0.36 0.88 15.98
N ASP A 21 0.98 1.12 17.14
CA ASP A 21 0.41 1.97 18.21
C ASP A 21 0.42 3.47 17.87
N SER A 22 0.99 3.87 16.74
CA SER A 22 1.14 5.26 16.30
C SER A 22 0.29 5.62 15.07
N ILE A 23 -0.50 4.69 14.52
CA ILE A 23 -1.31 4.98 13.34
C ILE A 23 -2.59 5.70 13.75
N GLU A 24 -2.65 7.00 13.47
CA GLU A 24 -3.85 7.80 13.70
C GLU A 24 -4.95 7.46 12.68
N GLN A 25 -6.22 7.60 13.06
CA GLN A 25 -7.36 7.40 12.13
C GLN A 25 -7.26 8.29 10.88
N GLN A 26 -6.60 9.45 10.99
CA GLN A 26 -6.36 10.34 9.85
C GLN A 26 -5.43 9.69 8.80
N ASP A 27 -4.38 8.99 9.25
CA ASP A 27 -3.45 8.28 8.36
C ASP A 27 -4.14 7.09 7.68
N TYR A 28 -5.04 6.40 8.38
CA TYR A 28 -5.88 5.35 7.80
C TYR A 28 -6.72 5.89 6.63
N HIS A 29 -7.47 6.97 6.85
CA HIS A 29 -8.29 7.57 5.81
C HIS A 29 -7.45 8.10 4.65
N LEU A 30 -6.27 8.65 4.95
CA LEU A 30 -5.34 9.14 3.95
C LEU A 30 -4.77 8.01 3.08
N ALA A 31 -4.45 6.86 3.67
CA ALA A 31 -3.95 5.69 2.94
C ALA A 31 -4.98 5.15 1.94
N HIS A 32 -6.24 5.03 2.35
CA HIS A 32 -7.34 4.66 1.44
C HIS A 32 -7.55 5.70 0.35
N TYR A 33 -7.61 6.98 0.71
CA TYR A 33 -7.77 8.07 -0.25
C TYR A 33 -6.65 8.05 -1.29
N TYR A 34 -5.41 7.85 -0.87
CA TYR A 34 -4.29 7.80 -1.79
C TYR A 34 -4.35 6.58 -2.69
N LEU A 35 -4.60 5.39 -2.15
CA LEU A 35 -4.73 4.17 -2.95
C LEU A 35 -5.82 4.31 -4.02
N ASP A 36 -6.97 4.89 -3.69
CA ASP A 36 -8.10 5.06 -4.62
C ASP A 36 -7.84 6.15 -5.69
N LYS A 37 -6.88 7.06 -5.46
CA LYS A 37 -6.55 8.17 -6.37
C LYS A 37 -5.41 7.88 -7.34
N LEU A 38 -4.62 6.84 -7.08
CA LEU A 38 -3.53 6.44 -7.97
C LEU A 38 -4.08 6.06 -9.35
N ASP A 39 -3.42 6.52 -10.40
CA ASP A 39 -3.67 6.02 -11.75
C ASP A 39 -3.07 4.63 -11.96
N ILE A 40 -3.27 4.04 -13.15
CA ILE A 40 -2.77 2.69 -13.45
C ILE A 40 -1.25 2.61 -13.39
N ALA A 41 -0.52 3.63 -13.89
CA ALA A 41 0.93 3.62 -13.92
C ALA A 41 1.50 3.72 -12.50
N GLU A 42 0.91 4.59 -11.68
CA GLU A 42 1.29 4.79 -10.28
C GLU A 42 1.00 3.55 -9.42
N HIS A 43 -0.09 2.82 -9.70
CA HIS A 43 -0.34 1.51 -9.09
C HIS A 43 0.78 0.51 -9.42
N TYR A 44 1.25 0.43 -10.66
CA TYR A 44 2.36 -0.46 -11.00
C TYR A 44 3.68 -0.04 -10.34
N GLN A 45 3.92 1.27 -10.19
CA GLN A 45 5.07 1.77 -9.42
C GLN A 45 4.96 1.34 -7.96
N LEU A 46 3.80 1.52 -7.34
CA LEU A 46 3.54 1.06 -5.97
C LEU A 46 3.78 -0.45 -5.83
N PHE A 47 3.24 -1.27 -6.75
CA PHE A 47 3.41 -2.72 -6.72
C PHE A 47 4.88 -3.13 -6.80
N SER A 48 5.67 -2.45 -7.64
CA SER A 48 7.12 -2.67 -7.72
C SER A 48 7.81 -2.34 -6.40
N MET A 49 7.45 -1.21 -5.77
CA MET A 49 8.01 -0.79 -4.48
C MET A 49 7.64 -1.74 -3.34
N ILE A 50 6.44 -2.33 -3.37
CA ILE A 50 5.99 -3.37 -2.42
C ILE A 50 6.79 -4.65 -2.67
N LEU A 51 6.88 -5.10 -3.91
CA LEU A 51 7.65 -6.31 -4.29
C LEU A 51 9.11 -6.22 -3.87
N ALA A 52 9.72 -5.03 -3.91
CA ALA A 52 11.08 -4.83 -3.45
C ALA A 52 11.23 -5.14 -1.95
N ARG A 53 10.23 -4.80 -1.13
CA ARG A 53 10.26 -4.86 0.34
C ARG A 53 9.69 -6.15 0.94
N LEU A 54 8.81 -6.84 0.24
CA LEU A 54 8.20 -8.07 0.75
C LEU A 54 9.24 -9.19 1.02
N PRO A 55 9.03 -10.06 2.01
CA PRO A 55 9.81 -11.29 2.14
C PRO A 55 9.50 -12.26 0.99
N TYR A 56 10.46 -13.13 0.65
CA TYR A 56 10.39 -14.01 -0.53
C TYR A 56 9.06 -14.77 -0.67
N ARG A 57 8.57 -15.37 0.42
CA ARG A 57 7.30 -16.11 0.40
C ARG A 57 6.10 -15.22 0.05
N ALA A 58 6.02 -14.02 0.63
CA ALA A 58 4.94 -13.08 0.34
C ALA A 58 5.00 -12.53 -1.09
N LYS A 59 6.20 -12.39 -1.67
CA LYS A 59 6.36 -11.99 -3.09
C LYS A 59 5.67 -12.98 -4.02
N LEU A 60 5.76 -14.29 -3.76
CA LEU A 60 5.15 -15.30 -4.63
C LEU A 60 3.64 -15.14 -4.71
N PHE A 61 2.98 -14.94 -3.57
CA PHE A 61 1.55 -14.65 -3.52
C PHE A 61 1.24 -13.32 -4.21
N PHE A 62 1.98 -12.27 -3.88
CA PHE A 62 1.73 -10.95 -4.46
C PHE A 62 1.93 -10.93 -5.99
N ILE A 63 2.92 -11.63 -6.56
CA ILE A 63 3.13 -11.71 -8.02
C ILE A 63 1.98 -12.44 -8.71
N GLY A 64 1.49 -13.53 -8.11
CA GLY A 64 0.42 -14.36 -8.67
C GLY A 64 -0.93 -13.65 -8.82
N GLU A 65 -1.14 -12.55 -8.09
CA GLU A 65 -2.39 -11.80 -8.10
C GLU A 65 -2.63 -11.00 -9.40
N SER A 66 -3.92 -10.82 -9.73
CA SER A 66 -4.34 -9.86 -10.76
C SER A 66 -4.11 -8.42 -10.32
N PHE A 67 -4.22 -7.45 -11.23
CA PHE A 67 -4.13 -6.02 -10.87
C PHE A 67 -5.09 -5.66 -9.72
N ARG A 68 -6.37 -6.06 -9.83
CA ARG A 68 -7.38 -5.82 -8.80
C ARG A 68 -7.10 -6.60 -7.51
N GLY A 69 -6.61 -7.83 -7.64
CA GLY A 69 -6.21 -8.65 -6.49
C GLY A 69 -5.09 -7.98 -5.67
N LYS A 70 -4.08 -7.43 -6.34
CA LYS A 70 -3.01 -6.66 -5.68
C LYS A 70 -3.55 -5.41 -4.96
N GLN A 71 -4.46 -4.66 -5.59
CA GLN A 71 -5.10 -3.51 -4.95
C GLN A 71 -5.87 -3.92 -3.69
N GLN A 72 -6.69 -4.97 -3.80
CA GLN A 72 -7.47 -5.48 -2.68
C GLN A 72 -6.57 -5.95 -1.53
N MET A 73 -5.51 -6.70 -1.84
CA MET A 73 -4.58 -7.20 -0.84
C MET A 73 -3.88 -6.06 -0.08
N ILE A 74 -3.53 -4.96 -0.77
CA ILE A 74 -2.98 -3.75 -0.12
C ILE A 74 -4.03 -3.09 0.79
N ARG A 75 -5.28 -3.00 0.32
CA ARG A 75 -6.38 -2.42 1.08
C ARG A 75 -6.66 -3.19 2.37
N GLU A 76 -6.65 -4.52 2.31
CA GLU A 76 -6.80 -5.39 3.48
C GLU A 76 -5.66 -5.18 4.49
N VAL A 77 -4.42 -4.95 4.03
CA VAL A 77 -3.30 -4.61 4.93
C VAL A 77 -3.51 -3.26 5.61
N ILE A 78 -4.07 -2.26 4.92
CA ILE A 78 -4.43 -0.97 5.52
C ILE A 78 -5.51 -1.16 6.60
N ASP A 79 -6.52 -1.98 6.31
CA ASP A 79 -7.63 -2.25 7.24
C ASP A 79 -7.19 -2.98 8.51
N VAL A 80 -6.28 -3.95 8.41
CA VAL A 80 -5.75 -4.65 9.59
C VAL A 80 -4.89 -3.74 10.48
N ARG A 81 -4.29 -2.68 9.91
CA ARG A 81 -3.41 -1.75 10.64
C ARG A 81 -4.16 -0.74 11.51
N CYS A 82 -5.44 -0.49 11.26
CA CYS A 82 -6.26 0.40 12.08
C CYS A 82 -7.45 -0.39 12.65
N PRO A 83 -7.28 -1.07 13.80
CA PRO A 83 -8.40 -1.70 14.47
C PRO A 83 -9.39 -0.62 14.95
N TYR A 84 -10.66 -0.80 14.62
CA TYR A 84 -11.80 0.02 15.08
C TYR A 84 -11.79 0.29 16.59
#